data_AF-A0A3D3TP19-F1
#
_entry.id   AF-A0A3D3TP19-F1
#
_cell.length_a   1.000
_cell.length_b   1.000
_cell.length_c   1.000
_cell.angle_alpha   90.00
_cell.angle_beta   90.00
_cell.angle_gamma   90.00
#
_symmetry.space_group_name_H-M   'P 1'
#
loop_
_entity.id
_entity.type
_entity.pdbx_description
1 polymer ?
#
loop_
_entity_poly.entity_id
_entity_poly.type
_entity_poly.pdbx_seq_one_letter_code
_entity_poly.pdbx_strand_id
1 'polypeptide(L)'
;MAKYHQKTIEEVIKELGSSSNEGLSGAKAKERIERYGLNELTEKNRRSAWKILLSQLKSVMIIILIAASVITAFIGEVRDTIVILAIVV
;
A
#
# COMPACT_ATOMS: atom_id res chain seq x y z
N MET A 1 0.15 -8.72 21.58
CA MET A 1 -0.61 -9.77 20.86
C MET A 1 -0.92 -10.90 21.82
N ALA A 2 -2.19 -11.26 22.00
CA ALA A 2 -2.56 -12.41 22.82
C ALA A 2 -2.01 -13.69 22.16
N LYS A 3 -1.29 -14.52 22.91
CA LYS A 3 -0.70 -15.77 22.42
C LYS A 3 -1.73 -16.91 22.45
N TYR A 4 -2.79 -16.80 21.66
CA TYR A 4 -3.85 -17.81 21.62
C TYR A 4 -3.33 -19.21 21.26
N HIS A 5 -2.24 -19.30 20.51
CA HIS A 5 -1.58 -20.56 20.15
C HIS A 5 -0.97 -21.33 21.33
N GLN A 6 -0.90 -20.74 22.53
CA GLN A 6 -0.36 -21.38 23.74
C GLN A 6 -1.45 -21.80 24.73
N LYS A 7 -2.71 -21.45 24.44
CA LYS A 7 -3.86 -21.70 25.32
C LYS A 7 -4.62 -22.95 24.88
N THR A 8 -5.31 -23.60 25.81
CA THR A 8 -6.23 -24.69 25.44
C THR A 8 -7.47 -24.14 24.75
N ILE A 9 -8.19 -25.02 24.05
CA ILE A 9 -9.40 -24.65 23.32
C ILE A 9 -10.45 -24.05 24.26
N GLU A 10 -10.62 -24.62 25.45
CA GLU A 10 -11.58 -24.19 26.47
C GLU A 10 -11.26 -22.78 26.99
N GLU A 11 -9.97 -22.50 27.22
CA GLU A 11 -9.51 -21.17 27.64
C GLU A 11 -9.81 -20.11 26.58
N VAL A 12 -9.53 -20.43 25.31
CA VAL A 12 -9.79 -19.52 24.19
C VAL A 12 -11.28 -19.29 23.99
N ILE A 13 -12.11 -20.34 24.04
CA ILE A 13 -13.58 -20.21 23.90
C ILE A 13 -14.18 -19.38 25.02
N LYS A 14 -13.71 -19.59 26.26
CA LYS A 14 -14.15 -18.82 27.44
C LYS A 14 -13.72 -17.35 27.35
N GLU A 15 -12.47 -17.08 26.98
CA GLU A 15 -11.95 -15.72 26.83
C GLU A 15 -12.63 -14.97 25.69
N LEU A 16 -12.91 -15.67 24.58
CA LEU A 16 -13.70 -15.15 23.47
C LEU A 16 -15.21 -15.17 23.78
N GLY A 17 -15.68 -15.59 24.95
CA GLY A 17 -17.10 -15.61 25.32
C GLY A 17 -18.02 -16.24 24.27
N SER A 18 -17.51 -17.26 23.57
CA SER A 18 -18.19 -18.01 22.51
C SER A 18 -18.67 -19.36 23.03
N SER A 19 -19.58 -20.01 22.32
CA SER A 19 -19.92 -21.42 22.52
C SER A 19 -19.09 -22.31 21.60
N SER A 20 -18.74 -23.51 22.07
CA SER A 20 -18.04 -24.52 21.25
C SER A 20 -18.95 -25.10 20.16
N ASN A 21 -20.23 -25.31 20.46
CA ASN A 21 -21.19 -25.90 19.50
C ASN A 21 -21.93 -24.86 18.66
N GLU A 22 -22.24 -23.69 19.25
CA GLU A 22 -23.15 -22.70 18.64
C GLU A 22 -22.43 -21.43 18.18
N GLY A 23 -21.15 -21.27 18.54
CA GLY A 23 -20.38 -20.06 18.21
C GLY A 23 -20.88 -18.82 18.96
N LEU A 24 -20.88 -17.67 18.27
CA LEU A 24 -21.33 -16.39 18.80
C LEU A 24 -22.80 -16.14 18.44
N SER A 25 -23.53 -15.50 19.35
CA SER A 25 -24.85 -14.96 19.03
C SER A 25 -24.74 -13.80 18.03
N GLY A 26 -25.78 -13.60 17.22
CA GLY A 26 -25.83 -12.50 16.25
C GLY A 26 -25.65 -11.11 16.88
N ALA A 27 -26.14 -10.92 18.11
CA ALA A 27 -25.93 -9.69 18.87
C ALA A 27 -24.44 -9.46 19.22
N LYS A 28 -23.75 -10.50 19.72
CA LYS A 28 -22.30 -10.42 20.02
C LYS A 28 -21.47 -10.25 18.75
N ALA A 29 -21.87 -10.89 17.65
CA ALA A 29 -21.20 -10.71 16.37
C ALA A 29 -21.30 -9.26 15.88
N LYS A 30 -22.49 -8.65 15.99
CA LYS A 30 -22.71 -7.24 15.63
C LYS A 30 -21.89 -6.28 16.50
N GLU A 31 -21.90 -6.48 17.83
CA GLU A 31 -21.07 -5.68 18.76
C GLU A 31 -19.58 -5.76 18.39
N ARG A 32 -19.10 -6.93 17.95
CA ARG A 32 -17.71 -7.09 17.50
C ARG A 32 -17.41 -6.37 16.20
N ILE A 33 -18.31 -6.40 15.24
CA ILE A 33 -18.14 -5.67 13.98
C ILE A 33 -18.09 -4.16 14.27
N GLU A 34 -18.92 -3.66 15.19
CA GLU A 34 -18.89 -2.25 15.61
C GLU A 34 -17.57 -1.88 16.34
N ARG A 35 -17.02 -2.78 17.15
CA ARG A 35 -15.77 -2.54 17.91
C ARG A 35 -14.50 -2.71 17.09
N TYR A 36 -14.42 -3.75 16.27
CA TYR A 36 -13.20 -4.17 15.57
C TYR A 36 -13.21 -3.84 14.08
N GLY A 37 -14.36 -3.49 13.52
CA GLY A 37 -14.55 -3.33 12.09
C GLY A 37 -14.73 -4.67 11.38
N LEU A 38 -14.93 -4.59 10.06
CA LEU A 38 -14.95 -5.76 9.19
C LEU A 38 -13.55 -6.35 9.10
N ASN A 39 -13.46 -7.68 9.01
CA ASN A 39 -12.21 -8.39 8.75
C ASN A 39 -11.84 -8.30 7.27
N GLU A 40 -11.61 -7.08 6.79
CA GLU A 40 -11.22 -6.79 5.43
C GLU A 40 -9.94 -5.96 5.41
N LEU A 41 -9.06 -6.26 4.46
CA LEU A 41 -7.88 -5.45 4.22
C LEU A 41 -8.33 -4.19 3.52
N THR A 42 -8.12 -3.04 4.15
CA THR A 42 -8.35 -1.75 3.49
C THR A 42 -7.43 -1.67 2.28
N GLU A 43 -8.00 -1.64 1.07
CA GLU A 43 -7.20 -1.35 -0.11
C GLU A 43 -6.58 0.04 0.06
N LYS A 44 -5.25 0.10 0.10
CA LYS A 44 -4.56 1.38 0.00
C LYS A 44 -4.94 1.99 -1.35
N ASN A 45 -5.47 3.21 -1.31
CA ASN A 45 -5.75 4.00 -2.50
C ASN A 45 -4.67 3.78 -3.56
N ARG A 46 -5.06 3.20 -4.70
CA ARG A 46 -4.16 3.00 -5.84
C ARG A 46 -3.54 4.35 -6.15
N ARG A 47 -2.20 4.43 -6.13
CA ARG A 47 -1.52 5.68 -6.48
C ARG A 47 -1.91 6.00 -7.92
N SER A 48 -2.54 7.16 -8.12
CA SER A 48 -2.87 7.65 -9.47
C SER A 48 -1.59 7.70 -10.32
N ALA A 49 -1.69 7.31 -11.60
CA ALA A 49 -0.56 7.31 -12.53
C ALA A 49 0.17 8.67 -12.56
N TRP A 50 -0.58 9.77 -12.50
CA TRP A 50 -0.03 11.13 -12.41
C TRP A 50 0.81 11.37 -11.15
N LYS A 51 0.39 10.82 -9.99
CA LYS A 51 1.16 10.92 -8.73
C LYS A 51 2.45 10.10 -8.80
N ILE A 52 2.44 8.98 -9.53
CA ILE A 52 3.64 8.17 -9.75
C ILE A 52 4.63 8.93 -10.62
N LEU A 53 4.18 9.50 -11.75
CA LEU A 53 5.02 10.31 -12.64
C LEU A 53 5.63 11.53 -11.91
N LEU A 54 4.82 12.27 -11.13
CA LEU A 54 5.29 13.39 -10.30
C LEU A 54 6.31 12.96 -9.25
N SER A 55 6.22 11.73 -8.72
CA SER A 55 7.20 11.22 -7.77
C SER A 55 8.53 10.87 -8.43
N GLN A 56 8.52 10.43 -9.69
CA GLN A 56 9.73 10.15 -10.47
C GLN A 56 10.50 11.44 -10.77
N LEU A 57 9.81 12.53 -11.13
CA LEU A 57 10.44 13.85 -11.35
C LEU A 57 11.15 14.43 -10.11
N LYS A 58 10.88 13.90 -8.90
CA LYS A 58 11.59 14.27 -7.67
C LYS A 58 12.87 13.48 -7.43
N SER A 59 13.12 12.43 -8.22
CA SER A 59 14.34 11.65 -8.13
C SER A 59 15.54 12.46 -8.62
N VAL A 60 16.59 12.52 -7.80
CA VAL A 60 17.84 13.23 -8.14
C VAL A 60 18.40 12.76 -9.48
N MET A 61 18.33 11.45 -9.76
CA MET A 61 18.77 10.87 -11.03
C MET A 61 18.01 11.46 -12.23
N ILE A 62 16.68 11.58 -12.13
CA ILE A 62 15.84 12.10 -13.20
C ILE A 62 16.10 13.59 -13.43
N ILE A 63 16.31 14.36 -12.37
CA ILE A 63 16.68 15.77 -12.47
C ILE A 63 18.01 15.93 -13.23
N ILE A 64 19.00 15.07 -12.95
CA ILE A 64 20.28 15.07 -13.67
C ILE A 64 20.08 14.76 -15.15
N LEU A 65 19.26 13.76 -15.49
CA LEU A 65 18.97 13.41 -16.89
C LEU A 65 18.23 14.54 -17.63
N ILE A 66 17.29 15.20 -16.97
CA ILE A 66 16.61 16.37 -17.54
C ILE A 66 17.63 17.50 -17.78
N ALA A 67 18.49 17.80 -16.81
CA ALA A 67 19.53 18.82 -16.98
C ALA A 67 20.49 18.48 -18.13
N ALA A 68 20.93 17.22 -18.24
CA ALA A 68 21.74 16.74 -19.35
C ALA A 68 21.02 16.91 -20.70
N SER A 69 19.75 16.51 -20.78
CA SER A 69 18.94 16.67 -22.01
C SER A 69 18.81 18.13 -22.44
N VAL A 70 18.68 19.06 -21.48
CA VAL A 70 18.61 20.50 -21.75
C VAL A 70 19.95 21.00 -22.29
N ILE A 71 21.08 20.58 -21.70
CA ILE A 71 22.41 20.95 -22.18
C ILE A 71 22.64 20.42 -23.60
N THR A 72 22.32 19.15 -23.87
CA THR A 72 22.44 18.52 -25.19
C THR A 72 21.54 19.20 -26.23
N ALA A 73 20.33 19.61 -25.85
CA ALA A 73 19.44 20.38 -26.70
C ALA A 73 20.05 21.74 -27.09
N PHE A 74 20.70 22.44 -26.15
CA PHE A 74 21.41 23.69 -26.43
C PHE A 74 22.62 23.49 -27.34
N ILE A 75 23.27 22.33 -27.29
CA ILE A 75 24.37 21.96 -28.20
C ILE A 75 23.85 21.68 -29.63
N GLY A 76 22.54 21.45 -29.80
CA GLY A 76 21.91 21.16 -31.10
C GLY A 76 21.88 19.68 -31.45
N GLU A 77 22.23 18.80 -30.52
CA GLU A 77 22.19 17.35 -30.69
C GLU A 77 20.77 16.81 -30.42
N VAL A 78 19.89 17.02 -31.40
CA VAL A 78 18.47 16.66 -31.29
C VAL A 78 18.27 15.16 -31.11
N ARG A 79 19.09 14.31 -31.75
CA ARG A 79 19.00 12.84 -31.59
C ARG A 79 19.25 12.42 -30.15
N ASP A 80 20.34 12.91 -29.55
CA ASP A 80 20.74 12.52 -28.21
C ASP A 80 19.78 13.08 -27.16
N THR A 81 19.28 14.30 -27.38
CA THR A 81 18.19 14.88 -26.58
C THR A 81 16.95 13.98 -26.56
N ILE A 82 16.50 13.51 -27.72
CA ILE A 82 15.33 12.63 -27.85
C ILE A 82 15.57 11.29 -27.13
N VAL A 83 16.77 10.71 -27.28
CA VAL A 83 17.14 9.46 -26.60
C VAL A 83 17.07 9.62 -25.08
N ILE A 84 17.63 10.71 -24.53
CA ILE A 84 17.60 10.95 -23.08
C ILE A 84 16.17 11.15 -22.59
N LEU A 85 15.34 11.92 -23.31
CA LEU A 85 13.94 12.14 -22.93
C LEU A 85 13.10 10.86 -22.97
N ALA A 86 13.34 9.97 -23.95
CA ALA A 86 12.66 8.69 -24.06
C ALA A 86 12.98 7.72 -22.91
N ILE A 87 14.14 7.87 -22.26
CA ILE A 87 14.51 7.05 -21.08
C ILE A 87 13.79 7.54 -19.81
N VAL A 88 13.48 8.84 -19.73
CA VAL A 88 12.92 9.48 -18.53
C VAL A 88 11.40 9.24 -18.39
N VAL A 89 10.68 9.11 -19.51
CA VAL A 89 9.22 8.94 -19.58
C VAL A 89 8.84 7.47 -19.62
#